data_AF-A0A957RCB5-F1
#
_entry.id   AF-A0A957RCB5-F1
#
_cell.length_a   1.000
_cell.length_b   1.000
_cell.length_c   1.000
_cell.angle_alpha   90.00
_cell.angle_beta   90.00
_cell.angle_gamma   90.00
#
_symmetry.space_group_name_H-M   'P 1'
#
loop_
_entity.id
_entity.type
_entity.pdbx_description
1 polymer ?
#
loop_
_entity_poly.entity_id
_entity_poly.type
_entity_poly.pdbx_seq_one_letter_code
_entity_poly.pdbx_strand_id
1 'polypeptide(L)'
;MIAKTASSILKLRNRHFFFLDLLALCLLPMLALALRTDGMAPFRQYWAALVLFTAMAVIVRLAVFARYELYQRYWRFASIDELEQIILAVVVSTAVIFVVFVAVRIPLLGICDGLPAACGLPRSVPLIDAILVLVVVGGIRFSARLSNAWLRRQQPRQATRRVLIMGAGEAGAMMVNEMQANPHLGLEPVGFADDDLYKHDVQIRGLKVLGGRYDIPELARKHKVQQVIIAMPTAPGNVIREVRAICEKAGLPTKTIPGMYELLNGTVSVNQLRDVKIEDLLRRDPVRTDIAAVHELIRGQRVLVTGGGGSIGSELCRQVLRCQPAELIIVGHGENSIFEIYHELRRTVARPDADSPATELVPLICDIRSRERLQTIFARYRPAIVFHAAAHKHVPL
;
A
#
# COMPACT_ATOMS: atom_id res chain seq x y z
N MET A 1 13.25 13.19 40.75
CA MET A 1 12.66 13.66 39.48
C MET A 1 13.67 13.65 38.33
N ILE A 2 14.90 14.15 38.54
CA ILE A 2 15.99 14.19 37.54
C ILE A 2 16.39 12.80 36.99
N ALA A 3 16.37 11.76 37.82
CA ALA A 3 16.70 10.39 37.39
C ALA A 3 15.65 9.74 36.44
N LYS A 4 14.37 10.12 36.56
CA LYS A 4 13.30 9.63 35.67
C LYS A 4 13.31 10.33 34.31
N THR A 5 13.65 11.62 34.27
CA THR A 5 13.83 12.34 33.00
C THR A 5 15.08 11.88 32.26
N ALA A 6 16.18 11.60 32.97
CA ALA A 6 17.39 11.02 32.37
C ALA A 6 17.12 9.64 31.75
N SER A 7 16.36 8.76 32.42
CA SER A 7 16.05 7.41 31.89
C SER A 7 15.11 7.43 30.67
N SER A 8 14.21 8.42 30.56
CA SER A 8 13.39 8.63 29.37
C SER A 8 14.21 9.14 28.17
N ILE A 9 15.20 10.01 28.39
CA ILE A 9 16.13 10.46 27.33
C ILE A 9 17.06 9.32 26.88
N LEU A 10 17.37 8.37 27.77
CA LEU A 10 18.12 7.14 27.48
C LEU A 10 17.36 6.16 26.58
N LYS A 11 16.02 6.20 26.57
CA LYS A 11 15.16 5.34 25.74
C LYS A 11 14.81 5.92 24.37
N LEU A 12 15.20 7.16 24.06
CA LEU A 12 14.97 7.73 22.74
C LEU A 12 15.79 6.98 21.69
N ARG A 13 15.16 6.48 20.63
CA ARG A 13 15.84 5.72 19.57
C ARG A 13 16.77 6.59 18.71
N ASN A 14 16.54 7.92 18.71
CA ASN A 14 17.21 8.92 17.87
C ASN A 14 17.95 9.98 18.70
N ARG A 15 18.78 9.54 19.65
CA ARG A 15 19.44 10.41 20.65
C ARG A 15 20.34 11.47 20.02
N HIS A 16 20.99 11.14 18.91
CA HIS A 16 21.86 12.08 18.19
C HIS A 16 21.12 13.32 17.70
N PHE A 17 19.88 13.19 17.21
CA PHE A 17 19.06 14.35 16.81
C PHE A 17 18.69 15.21 18.01
N PHE A 18 18.38 14.60 19.15
CA PHE A 18 18.11 15.34 20.37
C PHE A 18 19.32 16.18 20.83
N PHE A 19 20.53 15.59 20.80
CA PHE A 19 21.75 16.32 21.17
C PHE A 19 22.11 17.41 20.16
N LEU A 20 21.96 17.14 18.86
CA LEU A 20 22.21 18.14 17.81
C LEU A 20 21.21 19.30 17.89
N ASP A 21 19.92 19.01 18.10
CA ASP A 21 18.89 20.03 18.28
C ASP A 21 19.17 20.82 19.56
N LEU A 22 19.49 20.18 20.69
CA LEU A 22 19.83 20.88 21.93
C LEU A 22 21.02 21.83 21.75
N LEU A 23 22.07 21.38 21.08
CA LEU A 23 23.24 22.20 20.77
C LEU A 23 22.85 23.39 19.87
N ALA A 24 22.07 23.14 18.82
CA ALA A 24 21.58 24.18 17.93
C ALA A 24 20.72 25.21 18.68
N LEU A 25 19.79 24.76 19.52
CA LEU A 25 18.91 25.64 20.29
C LEU A 25 19.67 26.53 21.29
N CYS A 26 20.83 26.10 21.78
CA CYS A 26 21.70 26.94 22.61
C CYS A 26 22.51 27.98 21.82
N LEU A 27 22.91 27.64 20.59
CA LEU A 27 23.80 28.47 19.77
C LEU A 27 23.07 29.47 18.87
N LEU A 28 21.89 29.10 18.36
CA LEU A 28 21.15 29.89 17.38
C LEU A 28 20.67 31.26 17.90
N PRO A 29 20.24 31.42 19.17
CA PRO A 29 19.94 32.74 19.71
C PRO A 29 21.14 33.69 19.70
N MET A 30 22.35 33.17 19.94
CA MET A 30 23.57 33.97 19.85
C MET A 30 23.82 34.41 18.41
N LEU A 31 23.67 33.50 17.45
CA LEU A 31 23.81 33.82 16.03
C LEU A 31 22.75 34.82 15.57
N ALA A 32 21.50 34.70 16.03
CA ALA A 32 20.43 35.63 15.73
C ALA A 32 20.72 37.05 16.23
N LEU A 33 21.32 37.17 17.43
CA LEU A 33 21.75 38.47 17.96
C LEU A 33 22.92 39.04 17.14
N ALA A 34 23.90 38.21 16.78
CA ALA A 34 25.05 38.64 15.98
C ALA A 34 24.61 39.17 14.60
N LEU A 35 23.70 38.45 13.93
CA LEU A 35 23.10 38.88 12.65
C LEU A 35 22.29 40.16 12.78
N ARG A 36 21.63 40.37 13.93
CA ARG A 36 20.83 41.57 14.17
C ARG A 36 21.67 42.80 14.49
N THR A 37 22.87 42.62 15.03
CA THR A 37 23.72 43.72 15.51
C THR A 37 24.95 43.93 14.63
N ASP A 38 24.98 43.28 13.47
CA ASP A 38 26.07 43.33 12.49
C ASP A 38 27.46 43.05 13.11
N GLY A 39 27.53 42.20 14.13
CA GLY A 39 28.79 41.84 14.80
C GLY A 39 28.66 41.27 16.22
N MET A 40 29.80 40.95 16.83
CA MET A 40 29.89 40.37 18.19
C MET A 40 30.13 41.40 19.30
N ALA A 41 30.32 42.67 18.95
CA ALA A 41 30.68 43.73 19.89
C ALA A 41 29.63 44.01 21.01
N PRO A 42 28.31 43.95 20.78
CA PRO A 42 27.31 44.28 21.81
C PRO A 42 26.89 43.08 22.69
N PHE A 43 27.57 41.93 22.61
CA PHE A 43 27.22 40.75 23.41
C PHE A 43 27.23 41.03 24.91
N ARG A 44 28.18 41.84 25.40
CA ARG A 44 28.28 42.19 26.82
C ARG A 44 27.07 42.97 27.32
N GLN A 45 26.45 43.79 26.46
CA GLN A 45 25.26 44.58 26.79
C GLN A 45 24.01 43.71 26.89
N TYR A 46 23.90 42.67 26.04
CA TYR A 46 22.70 41.84 25.94
C TYR A 46 22.82 40.48 26.62
N TRP A 47 23.96 40.17 27.24
CA TRP A 47 24.29 38.84 27.76
C TRP A 47 23.20 38.25 28.66
N ALA A 48 22.77 38.99 29.67
CA ALA A 48 21.76 38.52 30.62
C ALA A 48 20.38 38.31 29.95
N ALA A 49 19.98 39.20 29.04
CA ALA A 49 18.76 39.04 28.24
C ALA A 49 18.83 37.80 27.34
N LEU A 50 20.00 37.58 26.74
CA LEU A 50 20.27 36.48 25.81
C LEU A 50 20.25 35.13 26.53
N VAL A 51 20.87 35.02 27.71
CA VAL A 51 20.85 33.80 28.51
C VAL A 51 19.43 33.46 28.94
N LEU A 52 18.66 34.44 29.43
CA LEU A 52 17.26 34.23 29.84
C LEU A 52 16.39 33.81 28.64
N PHE A 53 16.52 34.49 27.51
CA PHE A 53 15.83 34.14 26.27
C PHE A 53 16.18 32.73 25.81
N THR A 54 17.48 32.37 25.80
CA THR A 54 17.95 31.05 25.38
C THR A 54 17.42 29.95 26.29
N ALA A 55 17.48 30.13 27.61
CA ALA A 55 16.94 29.16 28.56
C ALA A 55 15.44 28.92 28.35
N MET A 56 14.67 30.00 28.21
CA MET A 56 13.23 29.93 27.91
C MET A 56 12.96 29.25 26.57
N ALA A 57 13.67 29.65 25.51
CA ALA A 57 13.48 29.12 24.16
C ALA A 57 13.81 27.63 24.09
N VAL A 58 14.87 27.17 24.74
CA VAL A 58 15.22 25.76 24.86
C VAL A 58 14.11 24.98 25.55
N ILE A 59 13.61 25.45 26.70
CA ILE A 59 12.54 24.76 27.45
C ILE A 59 11.28 24.63 26.59
N VAL A 60 10.81 25.74 26.01
CA VAL A 60 9.58 25.76 25.21
C VAL A 60 9.72 24.88 23.96
N ARG A 61 10.83 25.00 23.22
CA ARG A 61 11.04 24.23 21.98
C ARG A 61 11.19 22.74 22.25
N LEU A 62 11.91 22.34 23.29
CA LEU A 62 12.02 20.92 23.64
C LEU A 62 10.66 20.34 24.05
N ALA A 63 9.85 21.09 24.79
CA ALA A 63 8.50 20.66 25.17
C ALA A 63 7.59 20.49 23.94
N VAL A 64 7.60 21.48 23.02
CA VAL A 64 6.84 21.40 21.77
C VAL A 64 7.36 20.27 20.89
N PHE A 65 8.67 20.14 20.68
CA PHE A 65 9.24 19.10 19.83
C PHE A 65 8.98 17.69 20.39
N ALA A 66 8.92 17.54 21.71
CA ALA A 66 8.49 16.30 22.35
C ALA A 66 7.00 16.02 22.10
N ARG A 67 6.12 17.04 22.17
CA ARG A 67 4.67 16.91 21.95
C ARG A 67 4.30 16.57 20.51
N TYR A 68 5.09 17.05 19.55
CA TYR A 68 5.03 16.71 18.12
C TYR A 68 5.83 15.44 17.78
N GLU A 69 6.34 14.73 18.78
CA GLU A 69 7.01 13.43 18.64
C GLU A 69 8.21 13.41 17.68
N LEU A 70 8.87 14.56 17.47
CA LEU A 70 9.99 14.69 16.53
C LEU A 70 11.18 13.78 16.88
N TYR A 71 11.29 13.33 18.13
CA TYR A 71 12.39 12.48 18.60
C TYR A 71 12.06 10.97 18.59
N GLN A 72 10.80 10.59 18.40
CA GLN A 72 10.36 9.19 18.40
C GLN A 72 10.20 8.63 16.97
N ARG A 73 10.11 9.52 15.97
CA ARG A 73 9.84 9.18 14.57
C ARG A 73 11.02 8.54 13.85
N TYR A 74 10.76 7.53 13.01
CA TYR A 74 11.78 6.92 12.14
C TYR A 74 12.07 7.82 10.93
N TRP A 75 13.10 8.66 11.02
CA TRP A 75 13.55 9.56 9.94
C TRP A 75 14.02 8.85 8.65
N ARG A 76 14.05 7.52 8.63
CA ARG A 76 14.39 6.69 7.46
C ARG A 76 13.27 6.67 6.39
N PHE A 77 12.03 6.98 6.75
CA PHE A 77 10.86 6.93 5.85
C PHE A 77 10.07 8.26 5.77
N ALA A 78 10.68 9.37 6.19
CA ALA A 78 10.00 10.66 6.26
C ALA A 78 9.59 11.19 4.86
N SER A 79 8.28 11.40 4.67
CA SER A 79 7.58 12.02 3.56
C SER A 79 7.55 13.56 3.66
N ILE A 80 6.67 14.22 2.91
CA ILE A 80 6.43 15.68 2.96
C ILE A 80 5.73 16.06 4.28
N ASP A 81 4.97 15.13 4.85
CA ASP A 81 4.17 15.33 6.06
C ASP A 81 5.04 15.62 7.29
N GLU A 82 6.29 15.12 7.33
CA GLU A 82 7.25 15.47 8.38
C GLU A 82 7.76 16.91 8.29
N LEU A 83 7.93 17.44 7.07
CA LEU A 83 8.37 18.82 6.90
C LEU A 83 7.30 19.78 7.42
N GLU A 84 6.04 19.48 7.14
CA GLU A 84 4.89 20.22 7.66
C GLU A 84 4.88 20.22 9.20
N GLN A 85 5.16 19.09 9.83
CA GLN A 85 5.20 19.01 11.30
C GLN A 85 6.38 19.77 11.91
N ILE A 86 7.54 19.79 11.25
CA ILE A 86 8.67 20.62 11.71
C ILE A 86 8.29 22.10 11.63
N ILE A 87 7.70 22.53 10.50
CA ILE A 87 7.25 23.91 10.31
C ILE A 87 6.24 24.27 11.40
N LEU A 88 5.23 23.44 11.62
CA LEU A 88 4.19 23.68 12.62
C LEU A 88 4.76 23.74 14.05
N ALA A 89 5.67 22.83 14.41
CA ALA A 89 6.32 22.83 15.71
C ALA A 89 7.19 24.09 15.94
N VAL A 90 7.90 24.57 14.91
CA VAL A 90 8.67 25.82 14.98
C VAL A 90 7.74 27.03 15.08
N VAL A 91 6.66 27.08 14.31
CA VAL A 91 5.68 28.18 14.37
C VAL A 91 5.03 28.25 15.74
N VAL A 92 4.54 27.12 16.28
CA VAL A 92 3.89 27.08 17.60
C VAL A 92 4.86 27.46 18.72
N SER A 93 6.06 26.89 18.73
CA SER A 93 7.07 27.24 19.75
C SER A 93 7.50 28.71 19.67
N THR A 94 7.62 29.26 18.46
CA THR A 94 7.94 30.68 18.25
C THR A 94 6.81 31.59 18.70
N ALA A 95 5.55 31.23 18.43
CA ALA A 95 4.40 32.00 18.90
C ALA A 95 4.35 32.05 20.43
N VAL A 96 4.57 30.92 21.11
CA VAL A 96 4.65 30.87 22.58
C VAL A 96 5.79 31.72 23.10
N ILE A 97 7.00 31.58 22.53
CA ILE A 97 8.17 32.38 22.90
C ILE A 97 7.90 33.87 22.70
N PHE A 98 7.27 34.26 21.60
CA PHE A 98 6.97 35.65 21.28
C PHE A 98 5.94 36.24 22.25
N VAL A 99 4.89 35.50 22.59
CA VAL A 99 3.89 35.92 23.58
C VAL A 99 4.54 36.15 24.94
N VAL A 100 5.38 35.22 25.41
CA VAL A 100 6.10 35.37 26.68
C VAL A 100 7.08 36.55 26.62
N PHE A 101 7.81 36.68 25.51
CA PHE A 101 8.76 37.76 25.29
C PHE A 101 8.10 39.14 25.30
N VAL A 102 6.91 39.28 24.72
CA VAL A 102 6.12 40.53 24.76
C VAL A 102 5.54 40.76 26.15
N ALA A 103 4.96 39.74 26.78
CA ALA A 103 4.33 39.84 28.10
C ALA A 103 5.29 40.34 29.17
N VAL A 104 6.54 39.85 29.19
CA VAL A 104 7.59 40.29 30.12
C VAL A 104 7.90 41.79 29.98
N ARG A 105 7.61 42.40 28.83
CA ARG A 105 7.87 43.82 28.55
C ARG A 105 6.70 44.77 28.74
N ILE A 106 5.51 44.25 29.03
CA ILE A 106 4.36 45.10 29.28
C ILE A 106 4.54 45.76 30.66
N PRO A 107 4.63 47.10 30.74
CA PRO A 107 4.87 47.81 32.01
C PRO A 107 3.79 47.52 33.06
N LEU A 108 2.56 47.24 32.62
CA LEU A 108 1.41 46.91 33.46
C LEU A 108 1.59 45.63 34.30
N LEU A 109 2.46 44.71 33.86
CA LEU A 109 2.73 43.45 34.58
C LEU A 109 3.81 43.60 35.67
N GLY A 110 4.54 44.74 35.72
CA GLY A 110 5.59 44.99 36.73
C GLY A 110 6.80 44.04 36.68
N ILE A 111 6.88 43.17 35.67
CA ILE A 111 7.93 42.13 35.58
C ILE A 111 9.28 42.73 35.18
N CYS A 112 9.32 43.75 34.32
CA CYS A 112 10.59 44.44 33.96
C CYS A 112 11.21 45.17 35.16
N ASP A 113 10.42 45.59 36.16
CA ASP A 113 10.94 46.30 37.34
C ASP A 113 11.79 45.39 38.24
N GLY A 114 11.53 44.07 38.21
CA GLY A 114 12.32 43.06 38.91
C GLY A 114 13.48 42.46 38.08
N LEU A 115 13.44 42.57 36.74
CA LEU A 115 14.49 42.09 35.83
C LEU A 115 14.79 43.10 34.70
N PRO A 116 15.47 44.23 34.99
CA PRO A 116 15.84 45.22 33.97
C PRO A 116 16.70 44.63 32.85
N ALA A 117 17.45 43.56 33.16
CA ALA A 117 18.27 42.82 32.21
C ALA A 117 17.45 42.05 31.14
N ALA A 118 16.19 41.69 31.39
CA ALA A 118 15.37 40.91 30.46
C ALA A 118 14.84 41.76 29.27
N CYS A 119 14.79 43.09 29.45
CA CYS A 119 14.08 43.98 28.55
C CYS A 119 15.02 44.62 27.48
N GLY A 120 16.28 44.18 27.39
CA GLY A 120 17.28 44.73 26.45
C GLY A 120 17.29 44.12 25.04
N LEU A 121 16.87 42.86 24.85
CA LEU A 121 17.05 42.15 23.57
C LEU A 121 16.27 42.81 22.40
N PRO A 122 16.81 42.95 21.18
CA PRO A 122 16.06 43.50 20.06
C PRO A 122 14.83 42.64 19.67
N ARG A 123 13.71 43.29 19.31
CA ARG A 123 12.42 42.62 19.03
C ARG A 123 12.45 41.64 17.84
N SER A 124 13.41 41.80 16.94
CA SER A 124 13.57 40.95 15.77
C SER A 124 14.35 39.65 16.07
N VAL A 125 15.04 39.54 17.21
CA VAL A 125 15.85 38.35 17.55
C VAL A 125 15.02 37.08 17.61
N PRO A 126 13.82 37.04 18.25
CA PRO A 126 12.99 35.83 18.25
C PRO A 126 12.58 35.37 16.85
N LEU A 127 12.35 36.30 15.91
CA LEU A 127 11.97 35.98 14.54
C LEU A 127 13.16 35.45 13.72
N ILE A 128 14.32 36.09 13.83
CA ILE A 128 15.56 35.63 13.17
C ILE A 128 15.94 34.25 13.70
N ASP A 129 15.89 34.06 15.01
CA ASP A 129 16.14 32.78 15.68
C ASP A 129 15.17 31.69 15.21
N ALA A 130 13.87 31.98 15.03
CA ALA A 130 12.92 31.02 14.48
C ALA A 130 13.26 30.55 13.07
N ILE A 131 13.69 31.45 12.19
CA ILE A 131 14.12 31.11 10.82
C ILE A 131 15.37 30.23 10.87
N LEU A 132 16.36 30.59 11.69
CA LEU A 132 17.57 29.81 11.87
C LEU A 132 17.28 28.41 12.40
N VAL A 133 16.38 28.29 13.39
CA VAL A 133 15.94 27.01 13.94
C VAL A 133 15.29 26.15 12.87
N LEU A 134 14.37 26.70 12.07
CA LEU A 134 13.73 25.98 10.98
C LEU A 134 14.75 25.41 9.98
N VAL A 135 15.71 26.26 9.56
CA VAL A 135 16.74 25.88 8.58
C VAL A 135 17.68 24.81 9.16
N VAL A 136 18.16 24.97 10.40
CA VAL A 136 19.11 24.03 11.00
C VAL A 136 18.44 22.71 11.38
N VAL A 137 17.32 22.75 12.10
CA VAL A 137 16.58 21.56 12.55
C VAL A 137 16.04 20.77 11.34
N GLY A 138 15.47 21.48 10.36
CA GLY A 138 15.02 20.90 9.09
C GLY A 138 16.17 20.37 8.24
N GLY A 139 17.26 21.14 8.11
CA GLY A 139 18.45 20.77 7.36
C GLY A 139 19.15 19.53 7.91
N ILE A 140 19.31 19.41 9.23
CA ILE A 140 19.89 18.22 9.89
C ILE A 140 19.07 16.97 9.53
N ARG A 141 17.74 17.04 9.60
CA ARG A 141 16.85 15.91 9.26
C ARG A 141 16.84 15.59 7.78
N PHE A 142 16.83 16.60 6.92
CA PHE A 142 16.90 16.43 5.47
C PHE A 142 18.26 15.84 5.05
N SER A 143 19.35 16.24 5.70
CA SER A 143 20.69 15.69 5.47
C SER A 143 20.77 14.20 5.82
N ALA A 144 20.04 13.74 6.85
CA ALA A 144 19.94 12.32 7.18
C ALA A 144 19.20 11.52 6.08
N ARG A 145 18.21 12.12 5.42
CA ARG A 145 17.55 11.54 4.24
C ARG A 145 18.52 11.47 3.05
N LEU A 146 19.23 12.55 2.76
CA LEU A 146 20.19 12.60 1.65
C LEU A 146 21.36 11.65 1.87
N SER A 147 21.93 11.60 3.07
CA SER A 147 23.03 10.69 3.41
C SER A 147 22.59 9.23 3.31
N ASN A 148 21.38 8.87 3.77
CA ASN A 148 20.85 7.51 3.56
C ASN A 148 20.61 7.18 2.09
N ALA A 149 20.14 8.15 1.28
CA ALA A 149 20.00 7.98 -0.17
C ALA A 149 21.37 7.83 -0.86
N TRP A 150 22.38 8.57 -0.41
CA TRP A 150 23.76 8.51 -0.90
C TRP A 150 24.48 7.23 -0.47
N LEU A 151 24.35 6.79 0.79
CA LEU A 151 24.89 5.51 1.27
C LEU A 151 24.25 4.32 0.53
N ARG A 152 22.94 4.38 0.22
CA ARG A 152 22.28 3.39 -0.65
C ARG A 152 22.87 3.37 -2.06
N ARG A 153 23.35 4.51 -2.58
CA ARG A 153 24.05 4.58 -3.88
C ARG A 153 25.49 4.10 -3.82
N GLN A 154 26.13 4.20 -2.64
CA GLN A 154 27.53 3.81 -2.41
C GLN A 154 27.70 2.38 -1.87
N GLN A 155 26.63 1.70 -1.46
CA GLN A 155 26.71 0.28 -1.22
C GLN A 155 27.24 -0.39 -2.49
N PRO A 156 28.30 -1.21 -2.41
CA PRO A 156 28.78 -1.94 -3.57
C PRO A 156 27.59 -2.65 -4.17
N ARG A 157 27.37 -2.48 -5.48
CA ARG A 157 26.40 -3.29 -6.23
C ARG A 157 26.73 -4.74 -5.92
N GLN A 158 26.03 -5.36 -4.96
CA GLN A 158 25.87 -6.80 -4.95
C GLN A 158 25.50 -7.15 -6.38
N ALA A 159 26.14 -8.14 -6.98
CA ALA A 159 25.94 -8.50 -8.39
C ALA A 159 24.43 -8.54 -8.69
N THR A 160 23.90 -7.45 -9.25
CA THR A 160 22.46 -7.26 -9.38
C THR A 160 22.05 -8.05 -10.60
N ARG A 161 21.24 -9.08 -10.37
CA ARG A 161 20.71 -9.88 -11.46
C ARG A 161 19.73 -9.01 -12.24
N ARG A 162 20.06 -8.74 -13.50
CA ARG A 162 19.18 -7.93 -14.38
C ARG A 162 17.96 -8.72 -14.77
N VAL A 163 16.78 -8.23 -14.42
CA VAL A 163 15.51 -8.95 -14.61
C VAL A 163 14.59 -8.23 -15.59
N LEU A 164 14.05 -9.00 -16.54
CA LEU A 164 12.96 -8.57 -17.41
C LEU A 164 11.64 -9.10 -16.84
N ILE A 165 10.61 -8.26 -16.84
CA ILE A 165 9.31 -8.63 -16.27
C ILE A 165 8.32 -8.88 -17.41
N MET A 166 7.87 -10.13 -17.56
CA MET A 166 6.80 -10.48 -18.49
C MET A 166 5.45 -10.23 -17.82
N GLY A 167 4.66 -9.31 -18.39
CA GLY A 167 3.40 -8.83 -17.85
C GLY A 167 3.53 -7.43 -17.24
N ALA A 168 3.07 -6.42 -17.97
CA ALA A 168 3.02 -5.02 -17.57
C ALA A 168 1.69 -4.67 -16.86
N GLY A 169 1.06 -5.66 -16.23
CA GLY A 169 -0.14 -5.49 -15.42
C GLY A 169 0.17 -5.10 -13.98
N GLU A 170 -0.86 -5.16 -13.13
CA GLU A 170 -0.78 -4.79 -11.72
C GLU A 170 0.27 -5.59 -10.94
N ALA A 171 0.29 -6.92 -11.13
CA ALA A 171 1.27 -7.79 -10.50
C ALA A 171 2.72 -7.45 -10.90
N GLY A 172 2.95 -7.10 -12.17
CA GLY A 172 4.25 -6.65 -12.66
C GLY A 172 4.67 -5.32 -12.04
N ALA A 173 3.74 -4.36 -11.95
CA ALA A 173 4.01 -3.06 -11.32
C ALA A 173 4.32 -3.19 -9.82
N MET A 174 3.62 -4.08 -9.11
CA MET A 174 3.89 -4.41 -7.71
C MET A 174 5.29 -5.02 -7.53
N MET A 175 5.68 -5.95 -8.40
CA MET A 175 7.03 -6.55 -8.38
C MET A 175 8.14 -5.51 -8.56
N VAL A 176 7.99 -4.59 -9.52
CA VAL A 176 8.97 -3.50 -9.70
C VAL A 176 9.05 -2.63 -8.47
N ASN A 177 7.90 -2.24 -7.91
CA ASN A 177 7.85 -1.42 -6.71
C ASN A 177 8.58 -2.08 -5.54
N GLU A 178 8.38 -3.38 -5.34
CA GLU A 178 9.04 -4.15 -4.29
C GLU A 178 10.56 -4.23 -4.50
N MET A 179 11.03 -4.48 -5.73
CA MET A 179 12.46 -4.50 -6.05
C MET A 179 13.12 -3.12 -5.85
N GLN A 180 12.45 -2.04 -6.26
CA GLN A 180 12.95 -0.67 -6.09
C GLN A 180 12.98 -0.25 -4.61
N ALA A 181 11.96 -0.66 -3.82
CA ALA A 181 11.93 -0.41 -2.38
C ALA A 181 13.04 -1.18 -1.63
N ASN A 182 13.36 -2.38 -2.11
CA ASN A 182 14.28 -3.34 -1.48
C ASN A 182 15.49 -3.71 -2.38
N PRO A 183 16.45 -2.78 -2.63
CA PRO A 183 17.63 -3.07 -3.46
C PRO A 183 18.53 -4.21 -2.97
N HIS A 184 18.45 -4.55 -1.67
CA HIS A 184 19.19 -5.66 -1.06
C HIS A 184 18.76 -7.05 -1.57
N LEU A 185 17.66 -7.14 -2.32
CA LEU A 185 17.22 -8.37 -2.99
C LEU A 185 18.11 -8.75 -4.18
N GLY A 186 18.99 -7.84 -4.63
CA GLY A 186 19.93 -8.12 -5.73
C GLY A 186 19.26 -8.31 -7.09
N LEU A 187 18.03 -7.82 -7.29
CA LEU A 187 17.31 -7.85 -8.56
C LEU A 187 17.17 -6.44 -9.12
N GLU A 188 17.63 -6.21 -10.34
CA GLU A 188 17.53 -4.92 -11.02
C GLU A 188 16.54 -5.04 -12.19
N PRO A 189 15.32 -4.50 -12.07
CA PRO A 189 14.33 -4.56 -13.14
C PRO A 189 14.76 -3.64 -14.29
N VAL A 190 14.91 -4.20 -15.49
CA VAL A 190 15.37 -3.47 -16.68
C VAL A 190 14.23 -2.91 -17.53
N GLY A 191 13.04 -3.48 -17.42
CA GLY A 191 11.91 -3.17 -18.29
C GLY A 191 10.82 -4.24 -18.20
N PHE A 192 9.72 -3.96 -18.87
CA PHE A 192 8.61 -4.89 -19.05
C PHE A 192 8.59 -5.45 -20.48
N ALA A 193 8.01 -6.63 -20.63
CA ALA A 193 7.50 -7.15 -21.90
C ALA A 193 6.02 -7.52 -21.70
N ASP A 194 5.15 -7.14 -22.63
CA ASP A 194 3.70 -7.42 -22.58
C ASP A 194 3.19 -7.55 -24.02
N ASP A 195 2.29 -8.50 -24.27
CA ASP A 195 1.78 -8.73 -25.63
C ASP A 195 0.69 -7.71 -26.02
N ASP A 196 0.18 -6.95 -25.05
CA ASP A 196 -0.73 -5.85 -25.30
C ASP A 196 0.01 -4.67 -25.95
N LEU A 197 -0.22 -4.49 -27.26
CA LEU A 197 0.38 -3.43 -28.06
C LEU A 197 0.07 -2.03 -27.52
N TYR A 198 -1.06 -1.82 -26.83
CA TYR A 198 -1.40 -0.53 -26.25
C TYR A 198 -0.47 -0.13 -25.09
N LYS A 199 0.25 -1.10 -24.50
CA LYS A 199 1.18 -0.84 -23.41
C LYS A 199 2.61 -0.60 -23.90
N HIS A 200 2.90 -0.87 -25.18
CA HIS A 200 4.26 -0.71 -25.72
C HIS A 200 4.71 0.75 -25.62
N ASP A 201 5.99 0.97 -25.29
CA ASP A 201 6.60 2.28 -25.01
C ASP A 201 6.01 3.09 -23.85
N VAL A 202 4.95 2.60 -23.18
CA VAL A 202 4.42 3.20 -21.96
C VAL A 202 5.41 3.00 -20.82
N GLN A 203 5.56 4.03 -19.98
CA GLN A 203 6.34 3.95 -18.76
C GLN A 203 5.47 3.58 -17.57
N ILE A 204 5.85 2.51 -16.87
CA ILE A 204 5.23 2.02 -15.64
C ILE A 204 6.31 1.99 -14.57
N ARG A 205 6.11 2.70 -13.46
CA ARG A 205 7.09 2.77 -12.34
C ARG A 205 8.52 3.15 -12.80
N GLY A 206 8.61 4.04 -13.80
CA GLY A 206 9.87 4.53 -14.37
C GLY A 206 10.56 3.57 -15.35
N LEU A 207 9.95 2.43 -15.67
CA LEU A 207 10.45 1.45 -16.63
C LEU A 207 9.53 1.36 -17.84
N LYS A 208 10.10 1.19 -19.04
CA LYS A 208 9.32 1.06 -20.27
C LYS A 208 8.85 -0.37 -20.50
N VAL A 209 7.73 -0.52 -21.20
CA VAL A 209 7.37 -1.77 -21.89
C VAL A 209 8.11 -1.80 -23.22
N LEU A 210 9.06 -2.73 -23.35
CA LEU A 210 10.07 -2.74 -24.40
C LEU A 210 9.66 -3.56 -25.63
N GLY A 211 8.57 -4.34 -25.53
CA GLY A 211 8.10 -5.23 -26.59
C GLY A 211 7.18 -6.32 -26.03
N GLY A 212 6.90 -7.35 -26.84
CA GLY A 212 6.12 -8.52 -26.49
C GLY A 212 6.98 -9.74 -26.10
N ARG A 213 6.33 -10.90 -25.94
CA ARG A 213 7.02 -12.14 -25.55
C ARG A 213 8.07 -12.60 -26.56
N TYR A 214 7.86 -12.34 -27.85
CA TYR A 214 8.77 -12.77 -28.91
C TYR A 214 10.05 -11.94 -29.00
N ASP A 215 10.04 -10.74 -28.41
CA ASP A 215 11.19 -9.84 -28.38
C ASP A 215 12.16 -10.18 -27.24
N ILE A 216 11.77 -11.05 -26.30
CA ILE A 216 12.56 -11.44 -25.12
C ILE A 216 14.02 -11.80 -25.48
N PRO A 217 14.33 -12.60 -26.52
CA PRO A 217 15.71 -12.94 -26.85
C PRO A 217 16.54 -11.72 -27.30
N GLU A 218 15.95 -10.78 -28.04
CA GLU A 218 16.62 -9.55 -28.45
C GLU A 218 16.81 -8.60 -27.28
N LEU A 219 15.74 -8.39 -26.50
CA LEU A 219 15.76 -7.57 -25.29
C LEU A 219 16.80 -8.09 -24.30
N ALA A 220 16.96 -9.41 -24.19
CA ALA A 220 17.94 -10.02 -23.32
C ALA A 220 19.38 -9.68 -23.71
N ARG A 221 19.71 -9.73 -25.00
CA ARG A 221 21.04 -9.33 -25.50
C ARG A 221 21.27 -7.83 -25.31
N LYS A 222 20.31 -7.00 -25.72
CA LYS A 222 20.40 -5.53 -25.70
C LYS A 222 20.52 -4.98 -24.28
N HIS A 223 19.73 -5.50 -23.34
CA HIS A 223 19.65 -4.99 -21.97
C HIS A 223 20.45 -5.82 -20.96
N LYS A 224 21.17 -6.86 -21.43
CA LYS A 224 21.94 -7.80 -20.60
C LYS A 224 21.08 -8.46 -19.52
N VAL A 225 19.89 -8.93 -19.91
CA VAL A 225 18.95 -9.61 -19.01
C VAL A 225 19.56 -10.95 -18.61
N GLN A 226 19.48 -11.28 -17.33
CA GLN A 226 20.01 -12.51 -16.74
C GLN A 226 18.91 -13.41 -16.17
N GLN A 227 17.67 -12.94 -16.08
CA GLN A 227 16.51 -13.70 -15.61
C GLN A 227 15.21 -13.03 -16.11
N VAL A 228 14.19 -13.84 -16.38
CA VAL A 228 12.83 -13.35 -16.68
C VAL A 228 11.90 -13.69 -15.51
N ILE A 229 11.07 -12.74 -15.11
CA ILE A 229 10.03 -12.94 -14.10
C ILE A 229 8.67 -12.83 -14.79
N ILE A 230 7.91 -13.92 -14.74
CA ILE A 230 6.54 -14.00 -15.25
C ILE A 230 5.59 -13.45 -14.18
N ALA A 231 5.14 -12.22 -14.40
CA ALA A 231 4.23 -11.48 -13.52
C ALA A 231 2.80 -11.46 -14.08
N MET A 232 2.32 -12.64 -14.49
CA MET A 232 0.98 -12.83 -15.07
C MET A 232 0.21 -13.93 -14.31
N PRO A 233 -0.21 -13.68 -13.05
CA PRO A 233 -0.81 -14.71 -12.20
C PRO A 233 -2.18 -15.20 -12.71
N THR A 234 -2.81 -14.48 -13.63
CA THR A 234 -4.08 -14.83 -14.27
C THR A 234 -3.94 -15.29 -15.73
N ALA A 235 -2.72 -15.31 -16.28
CA ALA A 235 -2.54 -15.75 -17.66
C ALA A 235 -2.83 -17.26 -17.81
N PRO A 236 -3.38 -17.68 -18.97
CA PRO A 236 -3.64 -19.08 -19.23
C PRO A 236 -2.35 -19.89 -19.37
N GLY A 237 -2.43 -21.20 -19.10
CA GLY A 237 -1.24 -22.06 -19.03
C GLY A 237 -0.47 -22.17 -20.34
N ASN A 238 -1.16 -22.07 -21.48
CA ASN A 238 -0.53 -22.05 -22.81
C ASN A 238 0.44 -20.86 -23.00
N VAL A 239 0.05 -19.67 -22.53
CA VAL A 239 0.88 -18.46 -22.55
C VAL A 239 2.12 -18.64 -21.69
N ILE A 240 1.96 -19.17 -20.48
CA ILE A 240 3.10 -19.42 -19.57
C ILE A 240 4.07 -20.43 -20.18
N ARG A 241 3.57 -21.50 -20.81
CA ARG A 241 4.39 -22.50 -21.52
C ARG A 241 5.21 -21.85 -22.64
N GLU A 242 4.58 -21.01 -23.46
CA GLU A 242 5.24 -20.37 -24.58
C GLU A 242 6.33 -19.38 -24.13
N VAL A 243 6.02 -18.52 -23.16
CA VAL A 243 7.00 -17.59 -22.57
C VAL A 243 8.19 -18.36 -21.99
N ARG A 244 7.93 -19.45 -21.25
CA ARG A 244 8.98 -20.32 -20.70
C ARG A 244 9.86 -20.90 -21.81
N ALA A 245 9.26 -21.42 -22.88
CA ALA A 245 9.99 -21.99 -24.01
C ALA A 245 10.87 -20.94 -24.73
N ILE A 246 10.38 -19.71 -24.89
CA ILE A 246 11.17 -18.61 -25.47
C ILE A 246 12.38 -18.29 -24.57
N CYS A 247 12.16 -18.19 -23.27
CA CYS A 247 13.23 -17.90 -22.31
C CYS A 247 14.27 -19.04 -22.25
N GLU A 248 13.82 -20.29 -22.27
CA GLU A 248 14.69 -21.48 -22.27
C GLU A 248 15.58 -21.52 -23.53
N LYS A 249 15.01 -21.26 -24.71
CA LYS A 249 15.77 -21.11 -25.97
C LYS A 249 16.79 -19.97 -25.91
N ALA A 250 16.50 -18.91 -25.16
CA ALA A 250 17.40 -17.78 -24.95
C ALA A 250 18.42 -18.01 -23.82
N GLY A 251 18.42 -19.15 -23.14
CA GLY A 251 19.31 -19.45 -22.01
C GLY A 251 18.99 -18.62 -20.75
N LEU A 252 17.76 -18.12 -20.62
CA LEU A 252 17.33 -17.27 -19.52
C LEU A 252 16.57 -18.06 -18.47
N PRO A 253 17.01 -18.05 -17.19
CA PRO A 253 16.23 -18.63 -16.10
C PRO A 253 14.92 -17.87 -15.92
N THR A 254 13.84 -18.60 -15.68
CA THR A 254 12.48 -18.07 -15.51
C THR A 254 11.93 -18.32 -14.12
N LYS A 255 11.44 -17.27 -13.47
CA LYS A 255 10.62 -17.39 -12.25
C LYS A 255 9.21 -16.88 -12.50
N THR A 256 8.25 -17.33 -11.71
CA THR A 256 6.86 -16.88 -11.79
C THR A 256 6.32 -16.48 -10.42
N ILE A 257 5.36 -15.56 -10.44
CA ILE A 257 4.50 -15.29 -9.29
C ILE A 257 3.47 -16.43 -9.18
N PRO A 258 3.17 -16.91 -7.95
CA PRO A 258 2.04 -17.80 -7.67
C PRO A 258 0.71 -17.32 -8.30
N GLY A 259 -0.21 -18.26 -8.55
CA GLY A 259 -1.55 -17.91 -9.01
C GLY A 259 -2.31 -17.05 -8.00
N MET A 260 -3.35 -16.34 -8.44
CA MET A 260 -4.12 -15.43 -7.57
C MET A 260 -4.69 -16.12 -6.32
N TYR A 261 -5.10 -17.38 -6.44
CA TYR A 261 -5.61 -18.17 -5.31
C TYR A 261 -4.55 -18.52 -4.26
N GLU A 262 -3.26 -18.49 -4.62
CA GLU A 262 -2.13 -18.70 -3.68
C GLU A 262 -1.73 -17.39 -2.97
N LEU A 263 -2.19 -16.24 -3.46
CA LEU A 263 -1.93 -14.91 -2.88
C LEU A 263 -3.02 -14.58 -1.85
N LEU A 264 -2.95 -15.21 -0.67
CA LEU A 264 -3.94 -15.10 0.41
C LEU A 264 -4.27 -13.65 0.85
N ASN A 265 -3.36 -12.69 0.62
CA ASN A 265 -3.49 -11.30 1.09
C ASN A 265 -3.39 -10.25 -0.03
N GLY A 266 -3.44 -10.64 -1.32
CA GLY A 266 -3.29 -9.71 -2.45
C GLY A 266 -1.94 -8.97 -2.53
N THR A 267 -0.98 -9.33 -1.65
CA THR A 267 0.35 -8.73 -1.59
C THR A 267 1.34 -9.60 -2.34
N VAL A 268 2.00 -9.01 -3.33
CA VAL A 268 3.03 -9.65 -4.13
C VAL A 268 4.40 -9.29 -3.55
N SER A 269 5.18 -10.29 -3.13
CA SER A 269 6.55 -10.10 -2.64
C SER A 269 7.56 -10.89 -3.46
N VAL A 270 8.78 -10.36 -3.60
CA VAL A 270 9.90 -11.04 -4.27
C VAL A 270 10.23 -12.38 -3.63
N ASN A 271 9.98 -12.56 -2.32
CA ASN A 271 10.20 -13.82 -1.61
C ASN A 271 9.27 -14.95 -2.06
N GLN A 272 8.17 -14.63 -2.76
CA GLN A 272 7.23 -15.61 -3.30
C GLN A 272 7.62 -16.09 -4.71
N LEU A 273 8.68 -15.53 -5.31
CA LEU A 273 9.15 -15.95 -6.63
C LEU A 273 9.67 -17.38 -6.60
N ARG A 274 9.00 -18.25 -7.35
CA ARG A 274 9.35 -19.67 -7.50
C ARG A 274 9.62 -20.01 -8.96
N ASP A 275 10.28 -21.14 -9.17
CA ASP A 275 10.41 -21.70 -10.52
C ASP A 275 9.02 -22.08 -11.06
N VAL A 276 8.90 -22.04 -12.39
CA VAL A 276 7.66 -22.40 -13.08
C VAL A 276 7.40 -23.89 -12.87
N LYS A 277 6.28 -24.24 -12.24
CA LYS A 277 5.92 -25.63 -11.97
C LYS A 277 4.93 -26.15 -13.02
N ILE A 278 4.73 -27.48 -13.05
CA ILE A 278 3.79 -28.14 -13.97
C ILE A 278 2.38 -27.57 -13.81
N GLU A 279 1.96 -27.24 -12.59
CA GLU A 279 0.63 -26.70 -12.31
C GLU A 279 0.40 -25.33 -12.98
N ASP A 280 1.44 -24.50 -13.10
CA ASP A 280 1.35 -23.21 -13.79
C ASP A 280 1.17 -23.39 -15.31
N LEU A 281 1.70 -24.49 -15.85
CA LEU A 281 1.54 -24.87 -17.25
C LEU A 281 0.18 -25.50 -17.51
N LEU A 282 -0.38 -26.23 -16.54
CA LEU A 282 -1.66 -26.95 -16.65
C LEU A 282 -2.89 -26.08 -16.36
N ARG A 283 -2.71 -24.81 -15.99
CA ARG A 283 -3.83 -23.86 -15.74
C ARG A 283 -4.86 -23.99 -16.85
N ARG A 284 -6.08 -24.39 -16.48
CA ARG A 284 -7.21 -24.46 -17.42
C ARG A 284 -7.43 -23.07 -17.99
N ASP A 285 -7.53 -22.99 -19.31
CA ASP A 285 -8.04 -21.79 -19.95
C ASP A 285 -9.41 -21.48 -19.34
N PRO A 286 -9.72 -20.21 -19.01
CA PRO A 286 -11.09 -19.82 -18.74
C PRO A 286 -11.92 -20.30 -19.93
N VAL A 287 -12.87 -21.20 -19.67
CA VAL A 287 -13.72 -21.73 -20.75
C VAL A 287 -14.46 -20.54 -21.35
N ARG A 288 -14.22 -20.25 -22.64
CA ARG A 288 -15.02 -19.31 -23.41
C ARG A 288 -16.36 -19.99 -23.68
N THR A 289 -17.26 -19.92 -22.70
CA THR A 289 -18.62 -20.42 -22.86
C THR A 289 -19.34 -19.50 -23.85
N ASP A 290 -20.01 -20.07 -24.86
CA ASP A 290 -20.92 -19.31 -25.72
C ASP A 290 -22.11 -18.85 -24.87
N ILE A 291 -22.01 -17.62 -24.35
CA ILE A 291 -23.01 -17.04 -23.46
C ILE A 291 -24.37 -16.97 -24.15
N ALA A 292 -24.40 -16.78 -25.48
CA ALA A 292 -25.65 -16.71 -26.24
C ALA A 292 -26.34 -18.08 -26.28
N ALA A 293 -25.59 -19.15 -26.57
CA ALA A 293 -26.14 -20.51 -26.58
C ALA A 293 -26.62 -20.96 -25.18
N VAL A 294 -25.89 -20.61 -24.12
CA VAL A 294 -26.31 -20.92 -22.73
C VAL A 294 -27.56 -20.13 -22.34
N HIS A 295 -27.64 -18.86 -22.73
CA HIS A 295 -28.81 -18.03 -22.48
C HIS A 295 -30.04 -18.60 -23.22
N GLU A 296 -29.92 -18.97 -24.49
CA GLU A 296 -30.99 -19.58 -25.27
C GLU A 296 -31.48 -20.91 -24.68
N LEU A 297 -30.56 -21.75 -24.20
CA LEU A 297 -30.89 -23.02 -23.55
C LEU A 297 -31.67 -22.84 -22.25
N ILE A 298 -31.36 -21.80 -21.45
CA ILE A 298 -31.91 -21.62 -20.11
C ILE A 298 -33.16 -20.73 -20.09
N ARG A 299 -33.28 -19.78 -21.01
CA ARG A 299 -34.36 -18.79 -21.03
C ARG A 299 -35.73 -19.48 -21.06
N GLY A 300 -36.60 -19.10 -20.13
CA GLY A 300 -37.95 -19.66 -20.01
C GLY A 300 -38.01 -21.14 -19.57
N GLN A 301 -36.88 -21.79 -19.25
CA GLN A 301 -36.87 -23.16 -18.74
C GLN A 301 -37.09 -23.21 -17.23
N ARG A 302 -37.54 -24.38 -16.74
CA ARG A 302 -37.51 -24.71 -15.30
C ARG A 302 -36.18 -25.37 -14.98
N VAL A 303 -35.36 -24.71 -14.17
CA VAL A 303 -34.00 -25.13 -13.86
C VAL A 303 -33.87 -25.49 -12.39
N LEU A 304 -33.33 -26.68 -12.10
CA LEU A 304 -33.05 -27.13 -10.74
C LEU A 304 -31.55 -27.14 -10.48
N VAL A 305 -31.12 -26.51 -9.39
CA VAL A 305 -29.72 -26.51 -8.93
C VAL A 305 -29.61 -27.25 -7.61
N THR A 306 -28.89 -28.37 -7.57
CA THR A 306 -28.59 -29.08 -6.32
C THR A 306 -27.36 -28.49 -5.65
N GLY A 307 -27.33 -28.45 -4.31
CA GLY A 307 -26.24 -27.84 -3.57
C GLY A 307 -26.23 -26.30 -3.66
N GLY A 308 -27.39 -25.68 -3.89
CA GLY A 308 -27.51 -24.25 -4.20
C GLY A 308 -26.97 -23.30 -3.13
N GLY A 309 -26.88 -23.72 -1.87
CA GLY A 309 -26.25 -22.94 -0.80
C GLY A 309 -24.73 -23.07 -0.70
N GLY A 310 -24.10 -23.95 -1.49
CA GLY A 310 -22.65 -24.12 -1.52
C GLY A 310 -21.96 -23.06 -2.40
N SER A 311 -20.63 -22.97 -2.34
CA SER A 311 -19.87 -21.98 -3.13
C SER A 311 -20.08 -22.08 -4.64
N ILE A 312 -20.10 -23.31 -5.17
CA ILE A 312 -20.37 -23.57 -6.61
C ILE A 312 -21.85 -23.42 -6.93
N GLY A 313 -22.73 -24.02 -6.11
CA GLY A 313 -24.17 -23.99 -6.35
C GLY A 313 -24.73 -22.57 -6.32
N SER A 314 -24.29 -21.73 -5.38
CA SER A 314 -24.74 -20.33 -5.28
C SER A 314 -24.32 -19.52 -6.50
N GLU A 315 -23.11 -19.72 -7.01
CA GLU A 315 -22.64 -19.06 -8.23
C GLU A 315 -23.39 -19.55 -9.47
N LEU A 316 -23.69 -20.85 -9.55
CA LEU A 316 -24.57 -21.38 -10.60
C LEU A 316 -25.96 -20.75 -10.54
N CYS A 317 -26.55 -20.61 -9.35
CA CYS A 317 -27.86 -19.95 -9.21
C CYS A 317 -27.83 -18.48 -9.69
N ARG A 318 -26.75 -17.73 -9.41
CA ARG A 318 -26.59 -16.36 -9.90
C ARG A 318 -26.50 -16.31 -11.43
N GLN A 319 -25.73 -17.19 -12.04
CA GLN A 319 -25.53 -17.21 -13.49
C GLN A 319 -26.79 -17.68 -14.22
N VAL A 320 -27.47 -18.71 -13.70
CA VAL A 320 -28.75 -19.18 -14.23
C VAL A 320 -29.80 -18.07 -14.15
N LEU A 321 -29.89 -17.34 -13.04
CA LEU A 321 -30.85 -16.23 -12.90
C LEU A 321 -30.67 -15.14 -13.99
N ARG A 322 -29.43 -14.82 -14.35
CA ARG A 322 -29.14 -13.85 -15.44
C ARG A 322 -29.62 -14.30 -16.80
N CYS A 323 -29.84 -15.61 -16.99
CA CYS A 323 -30.36 -16.17 -18.22
C CYS A 323 -31.90 -16.22 -18.27
N GLN A 324 -32.58 -15.62 -17.29
CA GLN A 324 -34.05 -15.48 -17.24
C GLN A 324 -34.82 -16.81 -17.41
N PRO A 325 -34.59 -17.82 -16.54
CA PRO A 325 -35.41 -19.03 -16.54
C PRO A 325 -36.83 -18.68 -16.09
N ALA A 326 -37.80 -19.53 -16.44
CA ALA A 326 -39.16 -19.40 -15.92
C ALA A 326 -39.20 -19.67 -14.41
N GLU A 327 -38.44 -20.68 -13.96
CA GLU A 327 -38.36 -21.08 -12.56
C GLU A 327 -36.95 -21.54 -12.21
N LEU A 328 -36.43 -21.08 -11.07
CA LEU A 328 -35.15 -21.51 -10.51
C LEU A 328 -35.38 -22.19 -9.15
N ILE A 329 -35.22 -23.51 -9.16
CA ILE A 329 -35.43 -24.38 -8.00
C ILE A 329 -34.08 -24.61 -7.31
N ILE A 330 -33.92 -24.06 -6.11
CA ILE A 330 -32.68 -24.05 -5.34
C ILE A 330 -32.76 -25.15 -4.29
N VAL A 331 -32.06 -26.26 -4.51
CA VAL A 331 -32.09 -27.42 -3.61
C VAL A 331 -30.82 -27.51 -2.79
N GLY A 332 -30.93 -27.68 -1.47
CA GLY A 332 -29.77 -27.95 -0.63
C GLY A 332 -30.11 -28.49 0.75
N HIS A 333 -29.09 -28.98 1.45
CA HIS A 333 -29.27 -29.58 2.78
C HIS A 333 -29.28 -28.53 3.91
N GLY A 334 -28.45 -27.49 3.81
CA GLY A 334 -28.31 -26.48 4.87
C GLY A 334 -29.34 -25.35 4.76
N GLU A 335 -30.19 -25.22 5.77
CA GLU A 335 -31.25 -24.20 5.82
C GLU A 335 -30.70 -22.78 5.69
N ASN A 336 -29.72 -22.40 6.53
CA ASN A 336 -29.10 -21.07 6.48
C ASN A 336 -28.51 -20.77 5.09
N SER A 337 -27.78 -21.72 4.51
CA SER A 337 -27.13 -21.52 3.21
C SER A 337 -28.12 -21.32 2.07
N ILE A 338 -29.28 -22.00 2.12
CA ILE A 338 -30.34 -21.85 1.13
C ILE A 338 -31.13 -20.56 1.36
N PHE A 339 -31.37 -20.20 2.62
CA PHE A 339 -32.02 -18.94 2.99
C PHE A 339 -31.23 -17.72 2.50
N GLU A 340 -29.91 -17.71 2.71
CA GLU A 340 -29.02 -16.63 2.30
C GLU A 340 -29.04 -16.41 0.78
N ILE A 341 -28.80 -17.46 -0.01
CA ILE A 341 -28.80 -17.35 -1.48
C ILE A 341 -30.18 -17.00 -2.02
N TYR A 342 -31.25 -17.55 -1.45
CA TYR A 342 -32.61 -17.22 -1.87
C TYR A 342 -32.91 -15.73 -1.67
N HIS A 343 -32.57 -15.17 -0.51
CA HIS A 343 -32.77 -13.74 -0.24
C HIS A 343 -31.88 -12.85 -1.12
N GLU A 344 -30.65 -13.27 -1.40
CA GLU A 344 -29.75 -12.58 -2.33
C GLU A 344 -30.37 -12.47 -3.73
N LEU A 345 -30.82 -13.60 -4.28
CA LEU A 345 -31.41 -13.66 -5.63
C LEU A 345 -32.75 -12.92 -5.70
N ARG A 346 -33.58 -13.02 -4.66
CA ARG A 346 -34.87 -12.31 -4.60
C ARG A 346 -34.72 -10.80 -4.66
N ARG A 347 -33.67 -10.22 -4.06
CA ARG A 347 -33.36 -8.78 -4.18
C ARG A 347 -33.03 -8.37 -5.61
N THR A 348 -32.43 -9.28 -6.38
CA THR A 348 -32.07 -9.05 -7.79
C THR A 348 -33.32 -9.09 -8.67
N VAL A 349 -34.23 -10.04 -8.43
CA VAL A 349 -35.52 -10.13 -9.14
C VAL A 349 -36.45 -8.94 -8.82
N ALA A 350 -36.40 -8.42 -7.59
CA ALA A 350 -37.25 -7.31 -7.13
C ALA A 350 -36.87 -5.92 -7.71
N ARG A 351 -35.84 -5.83 -8.56
CA ARG A 351 -35.51 -4.63 -9.35
C ARG A 351 -35.90 -4.87 -10.81
N PRO A 352 -37.18 -4.74 -11.19
CA PRO A 352 -37.60 -4.99 -12.56
C PRO A 352 -37.07 -3.88 -13.48
N ASP A 353 -36.30 -4.27 -14.49
CA ASP A 353 -36.30 -3.54 -15.76
C ASP A 353 -37.61 -3.85 -16.49
N ALA A 354 -38.21 -2.85 -17.13
CA ALA A 354 -39.59 -2.87 -17.65
C ALA A 354 -39.92 -3.99 -18.66
N ASP A 355 -38.92 -4.72 -19.17
CA ASP A 355 -39.05 -5.76 -20.21
C ASP A 355 -38.61 -7.18 -19.77
N SER A 356 -38.25 -7.40 -18.49
CA SER A 356 -37.78 -8.73 -18.06
C SER A 356 -38.90 -9.61 -17.49
N PRO A 357 -39.11 -10.84 -18.01
CA PRO A 357 -40.04 -11.79 -17.41
C PRO A 357 -39.59 -12.15 -15.99
N ALA A 358 -40.53 -12.18 -15.04
CA ALA A 358 -40.23 -12.48 -13.65
C ALA A 358 -39.90 -13.97 -13.47
N THR A 359 -38.64 -14.29 -13.17
CA THR A 359 -38.23 -15.65 -12.76
C THR A 359 -38.82 -15.99 -11.40
N GLU A 360 -39.50 -17.13 -11.28
CA GLU A 360 -39.95 -17.67 -9.99
C GLU A 360 -38.77 -18.34 -9.26
N LEU A 361 -38.55 -17.99 -7.99
CA LEU A 361 -37.50 -18.57 -7.16
C LEU A 361 -38.10 -19.54 -6.14
N VAL A 362 -37.65 -20.80 -6.14
CA VAL A 362 -38.20 -21.84 -5.25
C VAL A 362 -37.09 -22.44 -4.38
N PRO A 363 -36.98 -22.07 -3.09
CA PRO A 363 -36.02 -22.68 -2.17
C PRO A 363 -36.56 -23.99 -1.61
N LEU A 364 -35.78 -25.07 -1.71
CA LEU A 364 -36.14 -26.39 -1.20
C LEU A 364 -35.01 -26.96 -0.34
N ILE A 365 -35.32 -27.23 0.93
CA ILE A 365 -34.43 -28.02 1.76
C ILE A 365 -34.58 -29.48 1.35
N CYS A 366 -33.51 -30.17 0.98
CA CYS A 366 -33.52 -31.58 0.63
C CYS A 366 -32.10 -32.15 0.70
N ASP A 367 -31.94 -33.30 1.34
CA ASP A 367 -30.75 -34.12 1.17
C ASP A 367 -30.85 -34.85 -0.17
N ILE A 368 -29.81 -34.77 -1.01
CA ILE A 368 -29.79 -35.41 -2.32
C ILE A 368 -29.78 -36.95 -2.24
N ARG A 369 -29.47 -37.50 -1.07
CA ARG A 369 -29.54 -38.95 -0.78
C ARG A 369 -30.98 -39.42 -0.56
N SER A 370 -31.93 -38.51 -0.33
CA SER A 370 -33.34 -38.86 -0.11
C SER A 370 -34.08 -39.03 -1.44
N ARG A 371 -34.14 -40.28 -1.91
CA ARG A 371 -34.81 -40.63 -3.18
C ARG A 371 -36.28 -40.24 -3.22
N GLU A 372 -37.02 -40.52 -2.15
CA GLU A 372 -38.46 -40.23 -2.07
C GLU A 372 -38.75 -38.73 -2.16
N ARG A 373 -38.00 -37.91 -1.41
CA ARG A 373 -38.14 -36.45 -1.46
C ARG A 373 -37.79 -35.89 -2.84
N LEU A 374 -36.74 -36.43 -3.48
CA LEU A 374 -36.40 -36.05 -4.84
C LEU A 374 -37.48 -36.46 -5.85
N GLN A 375 -38.09 -37.64 -5.72
CA GLN A 375 -39.20 -38.05 -6.58
C GLN A 375 -40.37 -37.08 -6.47
N THR A 376 -40.72 -36.64 -5.25
CA THR A 376 -41.77 -35.63 -5.04
C THR A 376 -41.43 -34.29 -5.66
N ILE A 377 -40.18 -33.83 -5.53
CA ILE A 377 -39.70 -32.57 -6.14
C ILE A 377 -39.76 -32.68 -7.67
N PHE A 378 -39.25 -33.75 -8.26
CA PHE A 378 -39.25 -33.95 -9.71
C PHE A 378 -40.66 -34.11 -10.27
N ALA A 379 -41.55 -34.80 -9.57
CA ALA A 379 -42.94 -34.96 -9.96
C ALA A 379 -43.71 -33.63 -9.95
N ARG A 380 -43.47 -32.78 -8.94
CA ARG A 380 -44.12 -31.48 -8.75
C ARG A 380 -43.61 -30.42 -9.73
N TYR A 381 -42.29 -30.24 -9.79
CA TYR A 381 -41.69 -29.10 -10.49
C TYR A 381 -41.24 -29.44 -11.92
N ARG A 382 -41.03 -30.72 -12.25
CA ARG A 382 -40.66 -31.20 -13.60
C ARG A 382 -39.56 -30.34 -14.26
N PRO A 383 -38.37 -30.23 -13.64
CA PRO A 383 -37.29 -29.40 -14.18
C PRO A 383 -36.84 -29.94 -15.54
N ALA A 384 -36.63 -29.03 -16.50
CA ALA A 384 -36.11 -29.36 -17.82
C ALA A 384 -34.59 -29.53 -17.79
N ILE A 385 -33.92 -28.76 -16.93
CA ILE A 385 -32.46 -28.76 -16.78
C ILE A 385 -32.13 -28.94 -15.30
N VAL A 386 -31.16 -29.83 -15.02
CA VAL A 386 -30.65 -30.07 -13.66
C VAL A 386 -29.16 -29.81 -13.63
N PHE A 387 -28.74 -28.81 -12.84
CA PHE A 387 -27.34 -28.60 -12.48
C PHE A 387 -27.07 -29.28 -11.14
N HIS A 388 -26.24 -30.32 -11.16
CA HIS A 388 -25.89 -31.05 -9.97
C HIS A 388 -24.60 -30.51 -9.33
N ALA A 389 -24.70 -29.72 -8.27
CA ALA A 389 -23.55 -29.22 -7.49
C ALA A 389 -23.51 -29.73 -6.04
N ALA A 390 -24.41 -30.64 -5.66
CA ALA A 390 -24.43 -31.31 -4.36
C ALA A 390 -23.41 -32.47 -4.22
N ALA A 391 -22.25 -32.37 -4.88
CA ALA A 391 -21.20 -33.37 -4.79
C ALA A 391 -20.33 -33.14 -3.55
N HIS A 392 -20.24 -34.13 -2.67
CA HIS A 392 -19.25 -34.11 -1.60
C HIS A 392 -17.87 -34.31 -2.23
N LYS A 393 -17.03 -33.26 -2.25
CA LYS A 393 -15.65 -33.39 -2.71
C LYS A 393 -14.87 -34.21 -1.69
N HIS A 394 -14.14 -35.23 -2.14
CA HIS A 394 -13.09 -35.87 -1.36
C HIS A 394 -11.91 -34.92 -1.26
N VAL A 395 -11.97 -33.98 -0.32
CA VAL A 395 -10.78 -33.32 0.20
C VAL A 395 -10.41 -34.10 1.45
N PRO A 396 -9.17 -34.58 1.63
CA PRO A 396 -8.78 -35.21 2.88
C PRO A 396 -9.02 -34.18 4.01
N LEU A 397 -9.86 -34.56 4.97
CA LEU A 397 -10.10 -33.81 6.20
C LEU A 397 -8.96 -34.04 7.19
#